data_AF-A0AA86SFR7-F1
#
_entry.id   AF-A0AA86SFR7-F1
#
_cell.length_a   1.000
_cell.length_b   1.000
_cell.length_c   1.000
_cell.angle_alpha   90.00
_cell.angle_beta   90.00
_cell.angle_gamma   90.00
#
_symmetry.space_group_name_H-M   'P 1'
#
loop_
_entity.id
_entity.type
_entity.pdbx_description
1 polymer ?
#
loop_
_entity_poly.entity_id
_entity_poly.type
_entity_poly.pdbx_seq_one_letter_code
_entity_poly.pdbx_strand_id
1 'polypeptide(L)'
;MRSILHVLLSSGMGQIGDPKKLIGGAVDYDNMSPSVFLLWLVTVPFLAYSSHASVPLLGYYIDCGGSKEVTVDNLKYVPDGSYIKVGNITPINKPGLLPILSTLRYFPDASARKYCYSLPVLKGSKYLVKTVYYYGGFDGGKQPPVFDQIIEGTRWSVVNTTEDYAKGLSSYFDITVVPSGKTLSVCLARNEHTGNSSPFISALEVRNLDASLYNPTDFSKYALVTVARSAFGAEDIIG
;
A
#
# COMPACT_ATOMS: atom_id res chain seq x y z
N MET A 1 -23.29 -3.96 31.80
CA MET A 1 -24.15 -3.65 30.64
C MET A 1 -23.53 -4.29 29.41
N ARG A 2 -24.03 -5.47 29.02
CA ARG A 2 -23.70 -6.13 27.75
C ARG A 2 -25.01 -6.18 26.97
N SER A 3 -25.08 -5.51 25.82
CA SER A 3 -26.23 -5.59 24.92
C SER A 3 -25.82 -6.41 23.71
N ILE A 4 -26.37 -7.62 23.62
CA ILE A 4 -26.25 -8.55 22.50
C ILE A 4 -27.42 -8.24 21.57
N LEU A 5 -27.13 -7.91 20.32
CA LEU A 5 -28.14 -7.70 19.28
C LEU A 5 -28.55 -9.06 18.69
N HIS A 6 -29.82 -9.43 18.90
CA HIS A 6 -30.48 -10.56 18.27
C HIS A 6 -30.81 -10.24 16.80
N VAL A 7 -30.45 -11.13 15.88
CA VAL A 7 -31.04 -11.18 14.52
C VAL A 7 -31.97 -12.40 14.50
N LEU A 8 -33.27 -12.13 14.30
CA LEU A 8 -34.30 -13.13 14.06
C LEU A 8 -34.16 -13.67 12.62
N LEU A 9 -33.91 -14.97 12.49
CA LEU A 9 -34.19 -15.75 11.28
C LEU A 9 -35.57 -16.40 11.45
N SER A 10 -36.50 -16.05 10.58
CA SER A 10 -37.81 -16.70 10.48
C SER A 10 -37.67 -18.01 9.69
N SER A 11 -37.84 -19.14 10.36
CA SER A 11 -38.07 -20.45 9.76
C SER A 11 -39.53 -20.64 9.37
N GLY A 12 -39.79 -21.10 8.15
CA GLY A 12 -41.04 -21.74 7.75
C GLY A 12 -40.89 -23.26 7.85
N MET A 13 -41.75 -23.87 8.67
CA MET A 13 -41.78 -25.27 9.10
C MET A 13 -42.08 -26.27 7.97
N GLY A 14 -41.51 -27.47 8.10
CA GLY A 14 -41.96 -28.71 7.48
C GLY A 14 -41.36 -29.90 8.23
N GLN A 15 -42.21 -30.74 8.80
CA GLN A 15 -41.95 -31.60 9.96
C GLN A 15 -41.38 -33.00 9.66
N ILE A 16 -40.58 -33.47 10.64
CA ILE A 16 -40.56 -34.80 11.31
C ILE A 16 -40.25 -36.07 10.48
N GLY A 17 -39.18 -36.77 10.93
CA GLY A 17 -38.99 -38.21 10.78
C GLY A 17 -37.60 -38.67 11.27
N ASP A 18 -37.50 -39.09 12.53
CA ASP A 18 -36.33 -39.74 13.15
C ASP A 18 -36.35 -41.28 12.89
N PRO A 19 -35.37 -42.10 13.28
CA PRO A 19 -34.40 -42.70 12.37
C PRO A 19 -34.45 -44.25 12.34
N LYS A 20 -33.63 -44.83 11.45
CA LYS A 20 -33.27 -46.26 11.26
C LYS A 20 -34.17 -47.04 10.29
N LYS A 21 -33.60 -47.42 9.14
CA LYS A 21 -32.92 -48.73 8.94
C LYS A 21 -32.88 -49.10 7.44
N LEU A 22 -31.64 -49.11 6.92
CA LEU A 22 -31.04 -50.09 6.01
C LEU A 22 -31.42 -50.20 4.51
N ILE A 23 -30.34 -50.40 3.76
CA ILE A 23 -30.16 -51.11 2.48
C ILE A 23 -30.10 -50.20 1.25
N GLY A 24 -29.01 -50.39 0.49
CA GLY A 24 -28.47 -49.48 -0.49
C GLY A 24 -29.22 -49.41 -1.82
N GLY A 25 -28.87 -48.37 -2.57
CA GLY A 25 -29.18 -48.18 -3.98
C GLY A 25 -28.08 -47.32 -4.59
N ALA A 26 -27.39 -47.86 -5.58
CA ALA A 26 -26.52 -47.10 -6.46
C ALA A 26 -27.38 -46.07 -7.21
N VAL A 27 -26.91 -44.82 -7.31
CA VAL A 27 -27.59 -43.79 -8.10
C VAL A 27 -26.95 -43.82 -9.49
N ASP A 28 -27.73 -44.24 -10.48
CA ASP A 28 -27.33 -44.26 -11.89
C ASP A 28 -27.18 -42.82 -12.42
N TYR A 29 -26.01 -42.54 -12.98
CA TYR A 29 -25.64 -41.25 -13.60
C TYR A 29 -25.89 -41.28 -15.11
N ASP A 30 -27.09 -41.66 -15.58
CA ASP A 30 -27.38 -41.68 -17.00
C ASP A 30 -28.69 -40.95 -17.33
N ASN A 31 -28.54 -39.64 -17.61
CA ASN A 31 -29.30 -38.81 -18.56
C ASN A 31 -29.41 -37.36 -18.07
N MET A 32 -28.29 -36.63 -18.12
CA MET A 32 -28.32 -35.17 -18.07
C MET A 32 -28.32 -34.64 -19.50
N SER A 33 -29.34 -33.85 -19.87
CA SER A 33 -29.47 -33.25 -21.21
C SER A 33 -28.25 -32.40 -21.59
N PRO A 34 -27.71 -32.49 -22.83
CA PRO A 34 -26.51 -31.77 -23.25
C PRO A 34 -26.61 -30.24 -23.07
N SER A 35 -27.83 -29.69 -23.14
CA SER A 35 -28.10 -28.26 -22.97
C SER A 35 -27.85 -27.76 -21.55
N VAL A 36 -27.97 -28.62 -20.53
CA VAL A 36 -27.75 -28.26 -19.12
C VAL A 36 -26.25 -28.21 -18.80
N PHE A 37 -25.45 -29.09 -19.41
CA PHE A 37 -23.99 -29.09 -19.29
C PHE A 37 -23.34 -27.84 -19.91
N LEU A 38 -23.86 -27.36 -21.04
CA LEU A 38 -23.38 -26.13 -21.69
C LEU A 38 -23.69 -24.86 -20.88
N LEU A 39 -24.85 -24.78 -20.23
CA LEU A 39 -25.19 -23.67 -19.32
C LEU A 39 -24.31 -23.66 -18.06
N TRP A 40 -23.87 -24.82 -17.59
CA TRP A 40 -22.94 -24.93 -16.46
C TRP A 40 -21.51 -24.48 -16.84
N LEU A 41 -21.04 -24.79 -18.05
CA LEU A 41 -19.73 -24.36 -18.55
C LEU A 41 -19.63 -22.84 -18.79
N VAL A 42 -20.74 -22.15 -19.05
CA VAL A 42 -20.75 -20.69 -19.30
C VAL A 42 -20.96 -19.87 -18.02
N THR A 43 -21.55 -20.46 -16.96
CA THR A 43 -21.81 -19.75 -15.70
C THR A 43 -20.70 -19.93 -14.65
N VAL A 44 -19.96 -21.04 -14.66
CA VAL A 44 -18.85 -21.29 -13.73
C VAL A 44 -17.62 -20.36 -13.92
N PRO A 45 -17.29 -19.81 -15.10
CA PRO A 45 -16.17 -18.87 -15.21
C PRO A 45 -16.46 -17.46 -14.68
N PHE A 46 -17.72 -17.10 -14.40
CA PHE A 46 -18.07 -15.71 -14.03
C PHE A 46 -18.02 -15.42 -12.52
N LEU A 47 -17.78 -16.44 -11.69
CA LEU A 47 -17.70 -16.28 -10.22
C LEU A 47 -16.27 -16.24 -9.67
N ALA A 48 -15.25 -16.38 -10.51
CA ALA A 48 -13.86 -16.23 -10.09
C ALA A 48 -13.37 -14.80 -10.38
N TYR A 49 -12.72 -14.20 -9.38
CA TYR A 49 -12.07 -12.88 -9.37
C TYR A 49 -12.92 -11.66 -9.01
N SER A 50 -13.55 -11.69 -7.83
CA SER A 50 -13.54 -10.49 -6.97
C SER A 50 -12.36 -10.59 -6.01
N SER A 51 -11.17 -10.18 -6.47
CA SER A 51 -10.06 -9.86 -5.56
C SER A 51 -10.42 -8.59 -4.82
N HIS A 52 -11.18 -8.72 -3.73
CA HIS A 52 -11.30 -7.65 -2.76
C HIS A 52 -9.90 -7.45 -2.18
N ALA A 53 -9.20 -6.42 -2.63
CA ALA A 53 -7.96 -6.00 -2.02
C ALA A 53 -8.27 -5.60 -0.57
N SER A 54 -7.93 -6.48 0.38
CA SER A 54 -8.07 -6.20 1.79
C SER A 54 -7.00 -5.18 2.18
N VAL A 55 -7.40 -4.16 2.92
CA VAL A 55 -6.46 -3.18 3.50
C VAL A 55 -5.72 -3.87 4.64
N PRO A 56 -4.37 -3.90 4.65
CA PRO A 56 -3.61 -4.54 5.71
C PRO A 56 -3.88 -3.87 7.06
N LEU A 57 -4.03 -4.67 8.12
CA LEU A 57 -4.34 -4.19 9.46
C LEU A 57 -3.28 -3.21 10.01
N LEU A 58 -2.00 -3.46 9.69
CA LEU A 58 -0.88 -2.64 10.18
C LEU A 58 -0.53 -1.48 9.23
N GLY A 59 -1.19 -1.39 8.08
CA GLY A 59 -0.82 -0.50 6.98
C GLY A 59 0.09 -1.16 5.94
N TYR A 60 0.52 -0.37 4.96
CA TYR A 60 1.46 -0.77 3.92
C TYR A 60 2.87 -0.39 4.33
N TYR A 61 3.79 -1.36 4.29
CA TYR A 61 5.23 -1.14 4.45
C TYR A 61 5.89 -1.73 3.21
N ILE A 62 6.42 -0.86 2.35
CA ILE A 62 6.81 -1.22 1.00
C ILE A 62 8.30 -0.96 0.81
N ASP A 63 9.04 -2.02 0.51
CA ASP A 63 10.45 -1.99 0.09
C ASP A 63 10.51 -1.73 -1.43
N CYS A 64 10.89 -0.52 -1.82
CA CYS A 64 10.82 -0.09 -3.20
C CYS A 64 12.02 -0.63 -3.99
N GLY A 65 11.73 -1.42 -5.03
CA GLY A 65 12.76 -2.17 -5.75
C GLY A 65 13.24 -3.44 -5.05
N GLY A 66 12.73 -3.76 -3.86
CA GLY A 66 12.99 -5.03 -3.20
C GLY A 66 12.43 -6.22 -4.00
N SER A 67 13.10 -7.36 -3.96
CA SER A 67 12.67 -8.61 -4.65
C SER A 67 12.05 -9.64 -3.70
N LYS A 68 12.20 -9.43 -2.40
CA LYS A 68 11.69 -10.30 -1.35
C LYS A 68 11.28 -9.45 -0.16
N GLU A 69 10.53 -10.08 0.73
CA GLU A 69 10.17 -9.47 1.99
C GLU A 69 11.37 -9.31 2.93
N VAL A 70 11.39 -8.20 3.66
CA VAL A 70 12.40 -7.90 4.68
C VAL A 70 11.72 -7.42 5.96
N THR A 71 12.39 -7.61 7.10
CA THR A 71 11.88 -7.12 8.40
C THR A 71 12.83 -6.07 8.96
N VAL A 72 12.28 -4.93 9.34
CA VAL A 72 13.00 -3.81 9.98
C VAL A 72 12.16 -3.35 11.16
N ASP A 73 12.74 -3.28 12.35
CA ASP A 73 12.06 -2.85 13.59
C ASP A 73 10.71 -3.55 13.85
N ASN A 74 10.68 -4.88 13.64
CA ASN A 74 9.48 -5.74 13.73
C ASN A 74 8.37 -5.43 12.71
N LEU A 75 8.65 -4.58 11.72
CA LEU A 75 7.77 -4.29 10.60
C LEU A 75 8.21 -5.08 9.36
N LYS A 76 7.25 -5.73 8.74
CA LYS A 76 7.44 -6.58 7.56
C LYS A 76 7.18 -5.77 6.30
N TYR A 77 8.24 -5.48 5.55
CA TYR A 77 8.20 -4.73 4.30
C TYR A 77 8.12 -5.69 3.12
N VAL A 78 7.17 -5.43 2.22
CA VAL A 78 6.93 -6.23 1.02
C VAL A 78 7.45 -5.53 -0.25
N PRO A 79 7.81 -6.29 -1.30
CA PRO A 79 8.13 -5.72 -2.61
C PRO A 79 7.03 -4.81 -3.17
N ASP A 80 7.44 -3.74 -3.85
CA ASP A 80 6.52 -2.74 -4.38
C ASP A 80 5.73 -3.12 -5.65
N GLY A 81 6.06 -4.26 -6.26
CA GLY A 81 5.53 -4.64 -7.58
C GLY A 81 4.00 -4.77 -7.64
N SER A 82 3.31 -4.93 -6.51
CA SER A 82 1.83 -4.93 -6.46
C SER A 82 1.21 -3.53 -6.55
N TYR A 83 1.98 -2.48 -6.26
CA TYR A 83 1.49 -1.10 -6.11
C TYR A 83 1.98 -0.16 -7.20
N ILE A 84 3.05 -0.53 -7.92
CA ILE A 84 3.58 0.21 -9.07
C ILE A 84 4.13 -0.75 -10.11
N LYS A 85 3.96 -0.41 -11.40
CA LYS A 85 4.35 -1.28 -12.54
C LYS A 85 5.44 -0.68 -13.44
N VAL A 86 5.80 0.57 -13.20
CA VAL A 86 6.77 1.33 -14.01
C VAL A 86 8.02 1.64 -13.20
N GLY A 87 9.05 2.18 -13.85
CA GLY A 87 10.32 2.50 -13.23
C GLY A 87 11.26 1.29 -13.19
N ASN A 88 12.52 1.61 -12.96
CA ASN A 88 13.62 0.68 -12.93
C ASN A 88 14.06 0.46 -11.49
N ILE A 89 14.75 -0.65 -11.24
CA ILE A 89 15.23 -1.04 -9.91
C ILE A 89 16.75 -1.03 -9.93
N THR A 90 17.38 -0.61 -8.83
CA THR A 90 18.83 -0.79 -8.64
C THR A 90 19.16 -1.10 -7.18
N PRO A 91 20.15 -1.97 -6.92
CA PRO A 91 20.70 -2.13 -5.58
C PRO A 91 21.59 -0.94 -5.21
N ILE A 92 21.78 -0.74 -3.91
CA ILE A 92 22.75 0.19 -3.33
C ILE A 92 23.80 -0.62 -2.58
N ASN A 93 25.00 -0.66 -3.13
CA ASN A 93 26.10 -1.47 -2.60
C ASN A 93 26.86 -0.70 -1.50
N LYS A 94 26.23 -0.54 -0.33
CA LYS A 94 26.85 0.05 0.86
C LYS A 94 26.66 -0.87 2.08
N PRO A 95 27.73 -1.29 2.76
CA PRO A 95 27.64 -2.08 3.99
C PRO A 95 26.88 -1.34 5.11
N GLY A 96 26.15 -2.09 5.93
CA GLY A 96 25.48 -1.56 7.12
C GLY A 96 24.20 -0.76 6.85
N LEU A 97 23.70 -0.74 5.61
CA LEU A 97 22.38 -0.19 5.32
C LEU A 97 21.27 -1.07 5.91
N LEU A 98 20.21 -0.41 6.37
CA LEU A 98 18.94 -1.10 6.63
C LEU A 98 18.45 -1.78 5.33
N PRO A 99 17.84 -2.96 5.42
CA PRO A 99 17.37 -3.69 4.24
C PRO A 99 16.53 -2.85 3.26
N ILE A 100 15.60 -2.04 3.78
CA ILE A 100 14.72 -1.14 2.99
C ILE A 100 15.44 0.02 2.29
N LEU A 101 16.74 0.19 2.53
CA LEU A 101 17.59 1.19 1.88
C LEU A 101 18.60 0.54 0.91
N SER A 102 18.65 -0.80 0.87
CA SER A 102 19.59 -1.57 0.04
C SER A 102 19.15 -1.68 -1.42
N THR A 103 17.92 -1.28 -1.71
CA THR A 103 17.35 -1.15 -3.06
C THR A 103 16.58 0.16 -3.18
N LEU A 104 16.40 0.62 -4.41
CA LEU A 104 15.43 1.67 -4.72
C LEU A 104 14.78 1.44 -6.08
N ARG A 105 13.62 2.07 -6.27
CA ARG A 105 13.01 2.24 -7.58
C ARG A 105 13.24 3.67 -8.07
N TYR A 106 13.63 3.82 -9.34
CA TYR A 106 13.81 5.11 -10.00
C TYR A 106 13.03 5.20 -11.30
N PHE A 107 12.75 6.42 -11.74
CA PHE A 107 11.85 6.68 -12.87
C PHE A 107 12.53 7.52 -13.97
N PRO A 108 13.16 6.88 -14.96
CA PRO A 108 13.95 7.57 -15.98
C PRO A 108 13.13 8.11 -17.17
N ASP A 109 11.89 7.65 -17.37
CA ASP A 109 11.08 8.03 -18.53
C ASP A 109 10.58 9.48 -18.46
N ALA A 110 11.38 10.42 -18.97
CA ALA A 110 11.05 11.85 -18.95
C ALA A 110 9.79 12.24 -19.74
N SER A 111 9.17 11.34 -20.52
CA SER A 111 7.91 11.61 -21.21
C SER A 111 6.69 11.59 -20.28
N ALA A 112 6.78 10.84 -19.18
CA ALA A 112 5.71 10.74 -18.19
C ALA A 112 5.67 11.97 -17.27
N ARG A 113 4.46 12.44 -16.97
CA ARG A 113 4.25 13.60 -16.07
C ARG A 113 4.45 13.26 -14.58
N LYS A 114 4.15 12.03 -14.18
CA LYS A 114 4.25 11.52 -12.81
C LYS A 114 4.24 9.99 -12.80
N TYR A 115 4.79 9.39 -11.75
CA TYR A 115 4.77 7.95 -11.52
C TYR A 115 4.14 7.69 -10.16
N CYS A 116 3.09 6.87 -10.12
CA CYS A 116 2.21 6.77 -8.96
C CYS A 116 2.18 5.35 -8.40
N TYR A 117 2.40 5.24 -7.10
CA TYR A 117 1.96 4.10 -6.31
C TYR A 117 0.45 4.20 -6.12
N SER A 118 -0.23 3.07 -6.22
CA SER A 118 -1.68 2.95 -6.06
C SER A 118 -1.98 1.94 -4.95
N LEU A 119 -2.43 2.43 -3.79
CA LEU A 119 -2.67 1.61 -2.62
C LEU A 119 -4.17 1.53 -2.32
N PRO A 120 -4.77 0.32 -2.24
CA PRO A 120 -6.12 0.17 -1.74
C PRO A 120 -6.26 0.75 -0.32
N VAL A 121 -7.31 1.50 -0.04
CA VAL A 121 -7.52 2.12 1.29
C VAL A 121 -9.00 2.19 1.62
N LEU A 122 -9.31 2.40 2.90
CA LEU A 122 -10.66 2.69 3.35
C LEU A 122 -10.94 4.17 3.13
N LYS A 123 -11.94 4.45 2.30
CA LYS A 123 -12.43 5.81 2.07
C LYS A 123 -12.78 6.48 3.41
N GLY A 124 -12.36 7.73 3.59
CA GLY A 124 -12.67 8.52 4.78
C GLY A 124 -11.86 8.15 6.02
N SER A 125 -11.00 7.13 5.96
CA SER A 125 -10.07 6.80 7.05
C SER A 125 -8.83 7.70 7.01
N LYS A 126 -8.22 7.93 8.17
CA LYS A 126 -7.02 8.77 8.28
C LYS A 126 -5.76 7.94 8.07
N TYR A 127 -4.81 8.47 7.30
CA TYR A 127 -3.56 7.80 7.00
C TYR A 127 -2.36 8.71 7.20
N LEU A 128 -1.30 8.20 7.83
CA LEU A 128 0.04 8.76 7.78
C LEU A 128 0.79 8.10 6.62
N VAL A 129 1.26 8.92 5.68
CA VAL A 129 2.12 8.49 4.58
C VAL A 129 3.53 8.99 4.87
N LYS A 130 4.50 8.09 4.85
CA LYS A 130 5.94 8.39 4.96
C LYS A 130 6.65 7.90 3.70
N THR A 131 7.36 8.79 3.03
CA THR A 131 8.25 8.46 1.90
C THR A 131 9.70 8.52 2.36
N VAL A 132 10.47 7.50 2.00
CA VAL A 132 11.88 7.36 2.41
C VAL A 132 12.78 7.37 1.18
N TYR A 133 13.82 8.19 1.24
CA TYR A 133 14.74 8.41 0.14
C TYR A 133 16.19 8.24 0.60
N TYR A 134 16.83 7.17 0.11
CA TYR A 134 18.28 6.99 0.21
C TYR A 134 18.90 7.03 -1.18
N TYR A 135 19.56 8.13 -1.53
CA TYR A 135 20.08 8.32 -2.89
C TYR A 135 21.25 7.38 -3.20
N GLY A 136 22.20 7.22 -2.26
CA GLY A 136 23.32 6.28 -2.38
C GLY A 136 24.23 6.46 -3.61
N GLY A 137 24.05 7.53 -4.42
CA GLY A 137 24.75 7.71 -5.69
C GLY A 137 24.36 6.69 -6.77
N PHE A 138 23.12 6.20 -6.76
CA PHE A 138 22.69 5.05 -7.57
C PHE A 138 22.86 5.22 -9.09
N ASP A 139 22.83 6.46 -9.58
CA ASP A 139 22.98 6.80 -11.00
C ASP A 139 24.41 7.26 -11.36
N GLY A 140 25.36 7.14 -10.42
CA GLY A 140 26.75 7.60 -10.58
C GLY A 140 26.90 9.13 -10.55
N GLY A 141 25.82 9.87 -10.29
CA GLY A 141 25.83 11.33 -10.18
C GLY A 141 26.52 11.83 -8.90
N LYS A 142 26.95 13.10 -8.93
CA LYS A 142 27.50 13.80 -7.76
C LYS A 142 26.43 14.51 -6.92
N GLN A 143 25.27 14.76 -7.50
CA GLN A 143 24.16 15.48 -6.88
C GLN A 143 22.87 14.68 -7.06
N PRO A 144 22.08 14.49 -6.00
CA PRO A 144 20.77 13.85 -6.12
C PRO A 144 19.82 14.69 -6.99
N PRO A 145 18.85 14.04 -7.67
CA PRO A 145 17.78 14.76 -8.34
C PRO A 145 16.87 15.47 -7.33
N VAL A 146 16.42 16.66 -7.70
CA VAL A 146 15.33 17.37 -7.01
C VAL A 146 14.04 17.16 -7.80
N PHE A 147 12.97 16.76 -7.14
CA PHE A 147 11.71 16.41 -7.80
C PHE A 147 10.53 16.65 -6.85
N ASP A 148 9.31 16.60 -7.38
CA ASP A 148 8.10 16.79 -6.59
C ASP A 148 7.49 15.46 -6.15
N GLN A 149 6.87 15.45 -4.98
CA GLN A 149 5.92 14.41 -4.59
C GLN A 149 4.50 14.96 -4.52
N ILE A 150 3.55 14.10 -4.87
CA ILE A 150 2.13 14.40 -5.06
C ILE A 150 1.33 13.36 -4.31
N ILE A 151 0.31 13.79 -3.57
CA ILE A 151 -0.64 12.90 -2.91
C ILE A 151 -2.06 13.20 -3.39
N GLU A 152 -2.82 12.18 -3.78
CA GLU A 152 -4.19 12.33 -4.30
C GLU A 152 -4.31 13.38 -5.43
N GLY A 153 -3.27 13.50 -6.27
CA GLY A 153 -3.21 14.49 -7.36
C GLY A 153 -2.85 15.92 -6.94
N THR A 154 -2.67 16.18 -5.64
CA THR A 154 -2.23 17.48 -5.10
C THR A 154 -0.73 17.46 -4.81
N ARG A 155 -0.01 18.50 -5.24
CA ARG A 155 1.42 18.63 -4.93
C ARG A 155 1.60 18.72 -3.41
N TRP A 156 2.40 17.83 -2.86
CA TRP A 156 2.68 17.77 -1.44
C TRP A 156 3.94 18.56 -1.11
N SER A 157 5.10 18.22 -1.67
CA SER A 157 6.36 18.92 -1.39
C SER A 157 7.44 18.63 -2.44
N VAL A 158 8.53 19.38 -2.37
CA VAL A 158 9.78 19.09 -3.09
C VAL A 158 10.58 18.08 -2.29
N VAL A 159 11.04 17.02 -2.94
CA VAL A 159 12.04 16.11 -2.43
C VAL A 159 13.42 16.64 -2.84
N ASN A 160 14.20 17.04 -1.85
CA ASN A 160 15.59 17.44 -2.02
C ASN A 160 16.44 16.72 -0.95
N THR A 161 17.25 15.76 -1.38
CA THR A 161 18.05 14.91 -0.48
C THR A 161 19.52 15.34 -0.43
N THR A 162 19.86 16.52 -0.96
CA THR A 162 21.25 16.98 -1.11
C THR A 162 22.01 17.01 0.22
N GLU A 163 21.40 17.58 1.26
CA GLU A 163 22.05 17.71 2.57
C GLU A 163 22.21 16.37 3.28
N ASP A 164 21.17 15.52 3.25
CA ASP A 164 21.22 14.20 3.87
C ASP A 164 22.21 13.29 3.13
N TYR A 165 22.24 13.34 1.80
CA TYR A 165 23.22 12.62 1.01
C TYR A 165 24.66 13.02 1.35
N ALA A 166 24.95 14.32 1.52
CA ALA A 166 26.26 14.80 1.92
C ALA A 166 26.70 14.26 3.30
N LYS A 167 25.74 13.91 4.17
CA LYS A 167 25.97 13.28 5.48
C LYS A 167 25.88 11.75 5.43
N GLY A 168 25.59 11.17 4.26
CA GLY A 168 25.39 9.74 4.08
C GLY A 168 24.10 9.20 4.70
N LEU A 169 23.10 10.06 4.93
CA LEU A 169 21.81 9.80 5.58
C LEU A 169 20.67 9.66 4.55
N SER A 170 19.52 9.20 5.04
CA SER A 170 18.25 9.16 4.30
C SER A 170 17.40 10.40 4.60
N SER A 171 16.60 10.83 3.63
CA SER A 171 15.56 11.84 3.83
C SER A 171 14.19 11.20 4.02
N TYR A 172 13.36 11.81 4.86
CA TYR A 172 12.01 11.33 5.19
C TYR A 172 11.02 12.48 5.06
N PHE A 173 9.84 12.19 4.51
CA PHE A 173 8.75 13.15 4.42
C PHE A 173 7.45 12.48 4.86
N ASP A 174 6.72 13.15 5.74
CA ASP A 174 5.52 12.61 6.36
C ASP A 174 4.30 13.53 6.14
N ILE A 175 3.18 12.97 5.70
CA ILE A 175 1.91 13.68 5.53
C ILE A 175 0.75 12.86 6.08
N THR A 176 -0.19 13.52 6.75
CA THR A 176 -1.46 12.94 7.17
C THR A 176 -2.57 13.40 6.22
N VAL A 177 -3.30 12.44 5.66
CA VAL A 177 -4.39 12.67 4.70
C VAL A 177 -5.62 11.81 5.01
N VAL A 178 -6.76 12.21 4.45
CA VAL A 178 -7.96 11.39 4.36
C VAL A 178 -8.32 11.23 2.87
N PRO A 179 -8.08 10.07 2.25
CA PRO A 179 -8.40 9.84 0.85
C PRO A 179 -9.92 9.88 0.63
N SER A 180 -10.31 10.53 -0.47
CA SER A 180 -11.72 10.66 -0.87
C SER A 180 -12.27 9.42 -1.57
N GLY A 181 -11.36 8.55 -2.06
CA GLY A 181 -11.65 7.30 -2.74
C GLY A 181 -11.25 6.05 -1.96
N LYS A 182 -11.35 4.90 -2.62
CA LYS A 182 -10.90 3.58 -2.10
C LYS A 182 -9.45 3.26 -2.46
N THR A 183 -8.74 4.24 -3.01
CA THR A 183 -7.36 4.14 -3.44
C THR A 183 -6.65 5.41 -3.01
N LEU A 184 -5.47 5.27 -2.45
CA LEU A 184 -4.55 6.35 -2.14
C LEU A 184 -3.44 6.36 -3.19
N SER A 185 -3.24 7.49 -3.84
CA SER A 185 -2.16 7.70 -4.81
C SER A 185 -1.03 8.52 -4.22
N VAL A 186 0.18 7.97 -4.26
CA VAL A 186 1.43 8.66 -3.91
C VAL A 186 2.31 8.68 -5.15
N CYS A 187 2.59 9.85 -5.69
CA CYS A 187 3.33 9.99 -6.94
C CYS A 187 4.59 10.81 -6.80
N LEU A 188 5.58 10.51 -7.63
CA LEU A 188 6.75 11.33 -7.86
C LEU A 188 6.66 11.96 -9.25
N ALA A 189 7.08 13.22 -9.38
CA ALA A 189 7.02 13.96 -10.63
C ALA A 189 8.30 14.77 -10.84
N ARG A 190 8.79 14.78 -12.08
CA ARG A 190 9.93 15.64 -12.46
C ARG A 190 9.50 17.11 -12.36
N ASN A 191 10.44 17.97 -11.98
CA ASN A 191 10.30 19.42 -12.01
C ASN A 191 11.50 20.04 -12.75
N GLU A 192 11.57 21.37 -12.81
CA GLU A 192 12.62 22.14 -13.48
C GLU A 192 14.03 21.89 -12.93
N HIS A 193 14.14 21.34 -11.71
CA HIS A 193 15.41 21.04 -11.04
C HIS A 193 15.84 19.58 -11.16
N THR A 194 15.01 18.69 -11.73
CA THR A 194 15.35 17.27 -11.86
C THR A 194 16.50 17.03 -12.85
N GLY A 195 16.64 17.91 -13.85
CA GLY A 195 17.66 17.80 -14.89
C GLY A 195 17.57 16.46 -15.64
N ASN A 196 18.70 15.78 -15.81
CA ASN A 196 18.81 14.50 -16.51
C ASN A 196 18.78 13.27 -15.57
N SER A 197 18.75 13.47 -14.25
CA SER A 197 18.65 12.37 -13.28
C SER A 197 17.18 11.89 -13.16
N SER A 198 16.85 11.00 -12.23
CA SER A 198 15.55 10.34 -12.14
C SER A 198 14.94 10.45 -10.74
N PRO A 199 13.67 10.86 -10.60
CA PRO A 199 12.95 10.69 -9.33
C PRO A 199 13.09 9.25 -8.84
N PHE A 200 13.23 9.06 -7.53
CA PHE A 200 13.47 7.75 -6.94
C PHE A 200 12.80 7.62 -5.58
N ILE A 201 12.64 6.40 -5.08
CA ILE A 201 12.10 6.11 -3.73
C ILE A 201 12.67 4.79 -3.23
N SER A 202 13.02 4.74 -1.94
CA SER A 202 13.59 3.56 -1.28
C SER A 202 12.54 2.79 -0.49
N ALA A 203 11.65 3.49 0.22
CA ALA A 203 10.52 2.87 0.90
C ALA A 203 9.29 3.77 0.93
N LEU A 204 8.12 3.14 1.03
CA LEU A 204 6.84 3.80 1.21
C LEU A 204 6.07 3.14 2.37
N GLU A 205 5.72 3.94 3.37
CA GLU A 205 4.90 3.51 4.48
C GLU A 205 3.55 4.24 4.46
N VAL A 206 2.45 3.50 4.60
CA VAL A 206 1.09 4.05 4.69
C VAL A 206 0.38 3.40 5.86
N ARG A 207 0.28 4.14 6.96
CA ARG A 207 -0.27 3.65 8.23
C ARG A 207 -1.65 4.21 8.47
N ASN A 208 -2.61 3.35 8.81
CA ASN A 208 -3.90 3.82 9.29
C ASN A 208 -3.72 4.48 10.66
N LEU A 209 -4.32 5.66 10.83
CA LEU A 209 -4.32 6.39 12.10
C LEU A 209 -5.68 6.27 12.76
N ASP A 210 -5.67 6.29 14.09
CA ASP A 210 -6.90 6.36 14.86
C ASP A 210 -7.75 7.57 14.43
N ALA A 211 -9.06 7.35 14.37
CA ALA A 211 -10.00 8.36 13.93
C ALA A 211 -9.93 9.64 14.79
N SER A 212 -9.57 9.53 16.07
CA SER A 212 -9.47 10.63 17.02
C SER A 212 -8.26 11.56 16.84
N LEU A 213 -7.17 11.06 16.23
CA LEU A 213 -5.94 11.84 16.06
C LEU A 213 -6.18 13.03 15.11
N TYR A 214 -5.77 14.24 15.48
CA TYR A 214 -5.97 15.44 14.65
C TYR A 214 -7.45 15.76 14.33
N ASN A 215 -8.40 15.34 15.17
CA ASN A 215 -9.83 15.63 15.03
C ASN A 215 -10.21 17.08 14.69
N PRO A 216 -9.51 18.11 15.21
CA PRO A 216 -9.85 19.50 14.87
C PRO A 216 -9.59 19.90 13.40
N THR A 217 -8.92 19.05 12.61
CA THR A 217 -8.54 19.36 11.22
C THR A 217 -9.64 19.00 10.24
N ASP A 218 -10.06 19.96 9.41
CA ASP A 218 -10.94 19.71 8.26
C ASP A 218 -10.15 19.06 7.11
N PHE A 219 -10.01 17.73 7.15
CA PHE A 219 -9.30 16.97 6.11
C PHE A 219 -10.01 16.95 4.74
N SER A 220 -11.20 17.54 4.62
CA SER A 220 -11.81 17.77 3.30
C SER A 220 -11.13 18.91 2.52
N LYS A 221 -10.39 19.78 3.23
CA LYS A 221 -9.69 20.94 2.66
C LYS A 221 -8.19 20.92 2.90
N TYR A 222 -7.75 20.30 3.99
CA TYR A 222 -6.37 20.36 4.44
C TYR A 222 -5.73 18.98 4.57
N ALA A 223 -4.41 18.95 4.46
CA ALA A 223 -3.57 17.84 4.88
C ALA A 223 -2.53 18.36 5.87
N LEU A 224 -2.00 17.48 6.72
CA LEU A 224 -0.99 17.88 7.71
C LEU A 224 0.38 17.36 7.29
N VAL A 225 1.31 18.25 6.99
CA VAL A 225 2.70 17.91 6.72
C VAL A 225 3.49 17.98 8.02
N THR A 226 4.30 16.97 8.29
CA THR A 226 5.19 16.98 9.47
C THR A 226 6.35 17.93 9.22
N VAL A 227 6.54 18.89 10.13
CA VAL A 227 7.69 19.81 10.10
C VAL A 227 8.81 19.33 11.02
N ALA A 228 8.45 18.89 12.22
CA ALA A 228 9.38 18.34 13.19
C ALA A 228 8.66 17.32 14.09
N ARG A 229 9.41 16.35 14.58
CA ARG A 229 9.03 15.53 15.74
C ARG A 229 10.09 15.70 16.79
N SER A 230 9.66 15.88 18.03
CA SER A 230 10.55 16.01 19.17
C SER A 230 9.98 15.18 20.31
N ALA A 231 10.81 14.38 20.94
CA ALA A 231 10.49 13.77 22.23
C ALA A 231 11.22 14.56 23.31
N PHE A 232 10.48 15.08 24.29
CA PHE A 232 11.07 15.75 25.43
C PHE A 232 11.25 14.73 26.57
N GLY A 233 12.46 14.64 27.13
CA GLY A 233 12.74 13.78 28.28
C GLY A 233 12.87 12.29 27.98
N ALA A 234 12.98 11.88 26.71
CA ALA A 234 13.31 10.51 26.33
C ALA A 234 14.82 10.42 26.01
N GLU A 235 15.47 9.32 26.41
CA GLU A 235 16.87 9.06 26.03
C GLU A 235 17.01 8.62 24.56
N ASP A 236 15.92 8.16 23.92
CA ASP A 236 15.87 7.87 22.48
C ASP A 236 14.48 8.16 21.87
N ILE A 237 14.46 8.55 20.60
CA ILE A 237 13.24 8.68 19.78
C ILE A 237 13.09 7.39 18.94
N ILE A 238 12.01 6.65 19.15
CA ILE A 238 11.62 5.55 18.26
C ILE A 238 11.03 6.17 16.98
N GLY A 239 11.78 6.10 15.88
CA GLY A 239 11.47 6.70 14.56
C GLY A 239 10.58 5.87 13.65
#